data_AF-A0AA38QB88-F1
#
_entry.id   AF-A0AA38QB88-F1
#
_cell.length_a   1.000
_cell.length_b   1.000
_cell.length_c   1.000
_cell.angle_alpha   90.00
_cell.angle_beta   90.00
_cell.angle_gamma   90.00
#
_symmetry.space_group_name_H-M   'P 1'
#
loop_
_entity.id
_entity.type
_entity.pdbx_description
1 polymer ?
#
loop_
_entity_poly.entity_id
_entity_poly.type
_entity_poly.pdbx_seq_one_letter_code
_entity_poly.pdbx_strand_id
1 'polypeptide(L)'
;MEIDPSLIPCPNFDSPGFASLRNAIIADPNTPNVTTNEEASQKLKEAWEADNQAQRLDYQTRALEREEQENEIQRQREAEDKQKEDELKKRDLELAQEKEKKRVPLYDFQLGQGLSSLPLLLHPYAQKKMSNRDYVEMWYFTPEAFKEADRDRSTAESNRFELASSDDSQAFTLLGTHSTRPSSKVKPDEDLSWADVQRAKSAFLGALPTGGYPAKFVQMFASFYANLDMHAELRKVGGDRVIALYHAKMRRAWFMENKQQRPFDLAVIANEILQECRDEIRDLDHKKALKDLNTATSLLHRHPGTLPANTVGSPQARKAFPQPHRKSHRTNPYPPPKFPDPPAQPSTEFQRSFREADQPRLPRCHRCLCRDKHDVRRCSRPEIWNGKRK
;
A
#
# COMPACT_ATOMS: atom_id res chain seq x y z
N MET A 1 -48.48 -39.92 -30.40
CA MET A 1 -47.92 -39.98 -31.77
C MET A 1 -49.06 -39.62 -32.70
N GLU A 2 -49.12 -38.35 -33.08
CA GLU A 2 -50.13 -37.84 -34.02
C GLU A 2 -49.61 -38.21 -35.42
N ILE A 3 -50.37 -39.03 -36.16
CA ILE A 3 -49.97 -39.52 -37.48
C ILE A 3 -50.44 -38.47 -38.49
N ASP A 4 -49.51 -37.92 -39.28
CA ASP A 4 -49.84 -37.00 -40.37
C ASP A 4 -50.73 -37.72 -41.41
N PRO A 5 -52.00 -37.30 -41.60
CA PRO A 5 -52.92 -37.90 -42.56
C PRO A 5 -52.41 -37.81 -44.01
N SER A 6 -51.46 -36.93 -44.29
CA SER A 6 -50.78 -36.81 -45.59
C SER A 6 -49.91 -38.03 -45.91
N LEU A 7 -49.47 -38.77 -44.89
CA LEU A 7 -48.62 -39.95 -45.01
C LEU A 7 -49.42 -41.27 -45.12
N ILE A 8 -50.75 -41.23 -45.00
CA ILE A 8 -51.60 -42.42 -45.08
C ILE A 8 -51.95 -42.67 -46.56
N PRO A 9 -51.44 -43.77 -47.18
CA PRO A 9 -51.79 -44.11 -48.56
C PRO A 9 -53.25 -44.59 -48.65
N CYS A 10 -53.90 -44.30 -49.78
CA CYS A 10 -55.25 -44.78 -50.06
C CYS A 10 -55.29 -46.31 -49.99
N PRO A 11 -56.18 -46.92 -49.17
CA PRO A 11 -56.36 -48.36 -49.15
C PRO A 11 -56.73 -48.88 -50.54
N ASN A 12 -56.19 -50.04 -50.92
CA ASN A 12 -56.58 -50.68 -52.16
C ASN A 12 -57.98 -51.30 -52.02
N PHE A 13 -59.01 -50.51 -52.31
CA PHE A 13 -60.41 -50.93 -52.23
C PHE A 13 -60.81 -51.98 -53.27
N ASP A 14 -59.95 -52.29 -54.24
CA ASP A 14 -60.16 -53.38 -55.22
C ASP A 14 -59.68 -54.75 -54.69
N SER A 15 -58.96 -54.77 -53.57
CA SER A 15 -58.50 -55.98 -52.90
C SER A 15 -59.69 -56.88 -52.47
N PRO A 16 -59.53 -58.22 -52.47
CA PRO A 16 -60.56 -59.14 -51.98
C PRO A 16 -60.99 -58.88 -50.52
N GLY A 17 -60.13 -58.25 -49.71
CA GLY A 17 -60.46 -57.88 -48.32
C GLY A 17 -61.60 -56.88 -48.17
N PHE A 18 -61.89 -56.08 -49.21
CA PHE A 18 -62.98 -55.09 -49.19
C PHE A 18 -64.26 -55.58 -49.93
N ALA A 19 -64.28 -56.82 -50.42
CA ALA A 19 -65.41 -57.36 -51.21
C ALA A 19 -66.75 -57.32 -50.45
N SER A 20 -66.74 -57.64 -49.15
CA SER A 20 -67.93 -57.57 -48.31
C SER A 20 -68.48 -56.15 -48.18
N LEU A 21 -67.61 -55.14 -48.11
CA LEU A 21 -67.99 -53.73 -48.00
C LEU A 21 -68.55 -53.19 -49.33
N ARG A 22 -67.97 -53.60 -50.46
CA ARG A 22 -68.48 -53.25 -51.80
C ARG A 22 -69.87 -53.84 -52.05
N ASN A 23 -70.09 -55.10 -51.70
CA ASN A 23 -71.40 -55.75 -51.85
C ASN A 23 -72.47 -55.11 -50.96
N ALA A 24 -72.10 -54.64 -49.76
CA ALA A 24 -73.02 -53.93 -48.87
C ALA A 24 -73.48 -52.58 -49.46
N ILE A 25 -72.57 -51.83 -50.13
CA ILE A 25 -72.91 -50.56 -50.80
C ILE A 25 -73.82 -50.78 -52.01
N ILE A 26 -73.59 -51.85 -52.78
CA ILE A 26 -74.45 -52.21 -53.93
C ILE A 26 -75.88 -52.58 -53.47
N ALA A 27 -76.01 -53.15 -52.28
CA ALA A 27 -77.30 -53.53 -51.70
C ALA A 27 -78.00 -52.41 -50.92
N ASP A 28 -77.36 -51.25 -50.74
CA ASP A 28 -77.92 -50.14 -49.96
C ASP A 28 -78.96 -49.36 -50.79
N PRO A 29 -80.23 -49.31 -50.36
CA PRO A 29 -81.30 -48.60 -51.06
C PRO A 29 -81.10 -47.08 -51.13
N ASN A 30 -80.16 -46.50 -50.37
CA ASN A 30 -79.86 -45.07 -50.40
C ASN A 30 -78.75 -44.65 -51.40
N THR A 31 -78.13 -45.60 -52.11
CA THR A 31 -77.14 -45.33 -53.16
C THR A 31 -77.59 -45.89 -54.53
N PRO A 32 -78.64 -45.32 -55.15
CA PRO A 32 -79.31 -45.90 -56.33
C PRO A 32 -78.49 -45.94 -57.62
N ASN A 33 -77.27 -45.39 -57.63
CA ASN A 33 -76.40 -45.28 -58.81
C ASN A 33 -75.13 -46.17 -58.72
N VAL A 34 -75.07 -47.12 -57.79
CA VAL A 34 -73.93 -48.04 -57.63
C VAL A 34 -74.41 -49.47 -57.87
N THR A 35 -74.14 -50.02 -59.05
CA THR A 35 -74.62 -51.35 -59.47
C THR A 35 -73.49 -52.33 -59.77
N THR A 36 -72.24 -51.84 -59.88
CA THR A 36 -71.05 -52.65 -60.15
C THR A 36 -70.04 -52.61 -59.00
N ASN A 37 -69.18 -53.64 -58.93
CA ASN A 37 -68.07 -53.67 -57.96
C ASN A 37 -67.07 -52.52 -58.17
N GLU A 38 -66.88 -52.08 -59.42
CA GLU A 38 -65.99 -50.95 -59.77
C GLU A 38 -66.56 -49.62 -59.26
N GLU A 39 -67.87 -49.38 -59.45
CA GLU A 39 -68.55 -48.20 -58.91
C GLU A 39 -68.53 -48.19 -57.37
N ALA A 40 -68.68 -49.34 -56.72
CA ALA A 40 -68.59 -49.46 -55.27
C ALA A 40 -67.17 -49.20 -54.73
N SER A 41 -66.14 -49.72 -55.39
CA SER A 41 -64.73 -49.37 -55.11
C SER A 41 -64.47 -47.88 -55.26
N GLN A 42 -64.99 -47.27 -56.34
CA GLN A 42 -64.81 -45.84 -56.61
C GLN A 42 -65.51 -44.99 -55.54
N LYS A 43 -66.71 -45.38 -55.11
CA LYS A 43 -67.43 -44.67 -54.04
C LYS A 43 -66.70 -44.72 -52.70
N LEU A 44 -66.08 -45.87 -52.38
CA LEU A 44 -65.22 -46.00 -51.20
C LEU A 44 -63.95 -45.15 -51.29
N LYS A 45 -63.33 -45.06 -52.48
CA LYS A 45 -62.19 -44.17 -52.72
C LYS A 45 -62.58 -42.70 -52.52
N GLU A 46 -63.69 -42.26 -53.09
CA GLU A 46 -64.21 -40.89 -52.91
C GLU A 46 -64.52 -40.56 -51.45
N ALA A 47 -65.17 -41.47 -50.73
CA ALA A 47 -65.51 -41.28 -49.32
C ALA A 47 -64.25 -41.21 -48.44
N TRP A 48 -63.27 -42.08 -48.70
CA TRP A 48 -61.98 -42.05 -48.02
C TRP A 48 -61.19 -40.78 -48.34
N GLU A 49 -61.20 -40.32 -49.58
CA GLU A 49 -60.50 -39.11 -50.00
C GLU A 49 -61.12 -37.86 -49.36
N ALA A 50 -62.44 -37.80 -49.25
CA ALA A 50 -63.13 -36.72 -48.54
C ALA A 50 -62.80 -36.70 -47.04
N ASP A 51 -62.81 -37.86 -46.37
CA ASP A 51 -62.45 -37.98 -44.95
C ASP A 51 -60.96 -37.65 -44.71
N ASN A 52 -60.07 -38.17 -45.55
CA ASN A 52 -58.65 -37.88 -45.48
C ASN A 52 -58.35 -36.38 -45.74
N GLN A 53 -59.07 -35.75 -46.68
CA GLN A 53 -58.96 -34.31 -46.90
C GLN A 53 -59.40 -33.52 -45.65
N ALA A 54 -60.51 -33.90 -45.01
CA ALA A 54 -60.96 -33.27 -43.78
C ALA A 54 -59.93 -33.43 -42.63
N GLN A 55 -59.35 -34.62 -42.49
CA GLN A 55 -58.31 -34.89 -41.50
C GLN A 55 -57.02 -34.09 -41.75
N ARG A 56 -56.61 -33.92 -43.02
CA ARG A 56 -55.46 -33.08 -43.38
C ARG A 56 -55.70 -31.61 -43.03
N LEU A 57 -56.90 -31.10 -43.24
CA LEU A 57 -57.26 -29.72 -42.88
C LEU A 57 -57.25 -29.50 -41.36
N ASP A 58 -57.81 -30.45 -40.58
CA ASP A 58 -57.76 -30.40 -39.12
C ASP A 58 -56.32 -30.49 -38.59
N TYR A 59 -55.50 -31.38 -39.16
CA TYR A 59 -54.09 -31.51 -38.82
C TYR A 59 -53.30 -30.23 -39.13
N GLN A 60 -53.52 -29.62 -40.30
CA GLN A 60 -52.89 -28.35 -40.68
C GLN A 60 -53.30 -27.21 -39.72
N THR A 61 -54.58 -27.17 -39.32
CA THR A 61 -55.08 -26.18 -38.38
C THR A 61 -54.40 -26.33 -37.02
N ARG A 62 -54.31 -27.55 -36.48
CA ARG A 62 -53.61 -27.82 -35.20
C ARG A 62 -52.11 -27.56 -35.26
N ALA A 63 -51.49 -27.79 -36.41
CA ALA A 63 -50.08 -27.49 -36.62
C ALA A 63 -49.83 -25.98 -36.58
N LEU A 64 -50.68 -25.19 -37.24
CA LEU A 64 -50.63 -23.72 -37.20
C LEU A 64 -50.89 -23.19 -35.78
N GLU A 65 -51.90 -23.70 -35.08
CA GLU A 65 -52.19 -23.30 -33.69
C GLU A 65 -51.01 -23.60 -32.75
N ARG A 66 -50.31 -24.72 -32.94
CA ARG A 66 -49.12 -25.08 -32.16
C ARG A 66 -47.96 -24.13 -32.43
N GLU A 67 -47.72 -23.80 -33.70
CA GLU A 67 -46.69 -22.84 -34.10
C GLU A 67 -47.00 -21.44 -33.53
N GLU A 68 -48.26 -21.00 -33.54
CA GLU A 68 -48.68 -19.74 -32.93
C GLU A 68 -48.47 -19.74 -31.41
N GLN A 69 -48.80 -20.84 -30.72
CA GLN A 69 -48.56 -20.99 -29.29
C GLN A 69 -47.06 -20.98 -28.95
N GLU A 70 -46.24 -21.68 -29.71
CA GLU A 70 -44.78 -21.69 -29.52
C GLU A 70 -44.19 -20.29 -29.74
N ASN A 71 -44.63 -19.58 -30.78
CA ASN A 71 -44.23 -18.20 -31.06
C ASN A 71 -44.68 -17.25 -29.94
N GLU A 72 -45.87 -17.42 -29.39
CA GLU A 72 -46.36 -16.60 -28.27
C GLU A 72 -45.58 -16.87 -26.98
N ILE A 73 -45.29 -18.13 -26.66
CA ILE A 73 -44.42 -18.50 -25.53
C ILE A 73 -43.03 -17.89 -25.71
N GLN A 74 -42.49 -17.93 -26.92
CA GLN A 74 -41.18 -17.35 -27.22
C GLN A 74 -41.18 -15.82 -27.02
N ARG A 75 -42.22 -15.12 -27.52
CA ARG A 75 -42.40 -13.68 -27.27
C ARG A 75 -42.51 -13.35 -25.78
N GLN A 76 -43.21 -14.17 -25.01
CA GLN A 76 -43.35 -13.98 -23.56
C GLN A 76 -42.01 -14.15 -22.83
N ARG A 77 -41.23 -15.17 -23.19
CA ARG A 77 -39.88 -15.38 -22.62
C ARG A 77 -38.93 -14.23 -22.94
N GLU A 78 -38.93 -13.76 -24.18
CA GLU A 78 -38.11 -12.61 -24.59
C GLU A 78 -38.53 -11.32 -23.86
N ALA A 79 -39.83 -11.13 -23.64
CA ALA A 79 -40.33 -10.00 -22.87
C ALA A 79 -39.91 -10.09 -21.38
N GLU A 80 -39.99 -11.26 -20.77
CA GLU A 80 -39.55 -11.50 -19.38
C GLU A 80 -38.03 -11.29 -19.23
N ASP A 81 -37.23 -11.79 -20.16
CA ASP A 81 -35.77 -11.65 -20.10
C ASP A 81 -35.36 -10.19 -20.28
N LYS A 82 -36.02 -9.46 -21.17
CA LYS A 82 -35.83 -8.01 -21.32
C LYS A 82 -36.23 -7.25 -20.05
N GLN A 83 -37.33 -7.62 -19.40
CA GLN A 83 -37.72 -7.03 -18.12
C GLN A 83 -36.68 -7.28 -17.02
N LYS A 84 -36.15 -8.51 -16.92
CA LYS A 84 -35.08 -8.85 -15.96
C LYS A 84 -33.80 -8.07 -16.22
N GLU A 85 -33.42 -7.89 -17.49
CA GLU A 85 -32.25 -7.11 -17.87
C GLU A 85 -32.40 -5.63 -17.51
N ASP A 86 -33.57 -5.05 -17.77
CA ASP A 86 -33.87 -3.66 -17.42
C ASP A 86 -33.93 -3.45 -15.89
N GLU A 87 -34.48 -4.42 -15.15
CA GLU A 87 -34.48 -4.39 -13.68
C GLU A 87 -33.05 -4.47 -13.12
N LEU A 88 -32.19 -5.33 -13.69
CA LEU A 88 -30.79 -5.44 -13.30
C LEU A 88 -30.03 -4.14 -13.57
N LYS A 89 -30.20 -3.55 -14.75
CA LYS A 89 -29.61 -2.24 -15.11
C LYS A 89 -30.05 -1.14 -14.15
N LYS A 90 -31.33 -1.15 -13.76
CA LYS A 90 -31.86 -0.18 -12.79
C LYS A 90 -31.24 -0.37 -11.40
N ARG A 91 -31.14 -1.61 -10.91
CA ARG A 91 -30.46 -1.90 -9.63
C ARG A 91 -28.99 -1.51 -9.66
N ASP A 92 -28.28 -1.78 -10.76
CA ASP A 92 -26.88 -1.40 -10.93
C ASP A 92 -26.69 0.12 -10.94
N LEU A 93 -27.60 0.85 -11.61
CA LEU A 93 -27.63 2.31 -11.61
C LEU A 93 -27.91 2.88 -10.21
N GLU A 94 -28.86 2.31 -9.48
CA GLU A 94 -29.17 2.70 -8.10
C GLU A 94 -27.97 2.45 -7.17
N LEU A 95 -27.31 1.30 -7.28
CA LEU A 95 -26.09 0.98 -6.54
C LEU A 95 -24.95 1.94 -6.90
N ALA A 96 -24.81 2.31 -8.18
CA ALA A 96 -23.82 3.30 -8.61
C ALA A 96 -24.10 4.69 -8.03
N GLN A 97 -25.36 5.13 -8.04
CA GLN A 97 -25.78 6.40 -7.45
C GLN A 97 -25.62 6.41 -5.93
N GLU A 98 -25.91 5.31 -5.24
CA GLU A 98 -25.71 5.20 -3.80
C GLU A 98 -24.22 5.24 -3.43
N LYS A 99 -23.38 4.55 -4.22
CA LYS A 99 -21.91 4.65 -4.09
C LYS A 99 -21.45 6.08 -4.33
N GLU A 100 -22.03 6.80 -5.28
CA GLU A 100 -21.67 8.21 -5.56
C GLU A 100 -22.11 9.14 -4.42
N LYS A 101 -23.32 8.97 -3.89
CA LYS A 101 -23.81 9.73 -2.72
C LYS A 101 -22.96 9.51 -1.46
N LYS A 102 -22.36 8.33 -1.32
CA LYS A 102 -21.45 7.98 -0.22
C LYS A 102 -20.02 8.52 -0.41
N ARG A 103 -19.65 9.01 -1.60
CA ARG A 103 -18.33 9.62 -1.82
C ARG A 103 -18.27 10.97 -1.15
N VAL A 104 -17.09 11.30 -0.62
CA VAL A 104 -16.80 12.65 -0.10
C VAL A 104 -16.91 13.63 -1.26
N PRO A 105 -17.74 14.68 -1.16
CA PRO A 105 -17.83 15.70 -2.20
C PRO A 105 -16.46 16.30 -2.49
N LEU A 106 -16.12 16.40 -3.77
CA LEU A 106 -14.98 17.20 -4.19
C LEU A 106 -15.40 18.66 -4.17
N TYR A 107 -14.65 19.48 -3.44
CA TYR A 107 -14.84 20.92 -3.41
C TYR A 107 -13.94 21.58 -4.47
N ASP A 108 -14.40 22.71 -5.01
CA ASP A 108 -13.60 23.52 -5.91
C ASP A 108 -12.40 24.14 -5.19
N PHE A 109 -11.34 24.44 -5.93
CA PHE A 109 -10.13 25.04 -5.40
C PHE A 109 -9.52 26.03 -6.40
N GLN A 110 -8.86 27.06 -5.87
CA GLN A 110 -8.16 28.02 -6.72
C GLN A 110 -6.88 27.39 -7.27
N LEU A 111 -6.83 27.22 -8.60
CA LEU A 111 -5.61 26.78 -9.28
C LEU A 111 -4.46 27.74 -8.97
N GLY A 112 -3.33 27.19 -8.52
CA GLY A 112 -2.14 27.97 -8.15
C GLY A 112 -2.11 28.43 -6.69
N GLN A 113 -3.18 28.23 -5.91
CA GLN A 113 -3.15 28.44 -4.47
C GLN A 113 -2.59 27.20 -3.77
N GLY A 114 -1.34 27.28 -3.31
CA GLY A 114 -0.73 26.26 -2.47
C GLY A 114 -1.22 26.32 -1.02
N LEU A 115 -1.08 25.22 -0.29
CA LEU A 115 -1.31 25.20 1.15
C LEU A 115 -0.21 26.02 1.84
N SER A 116 -0.59 27.00 2.65
CA SER A 116 0.35 27.88 3.37
C SER A 116 1.16 27.14 4.44
N SER A 117 0.57 26.15 5.10
CA SER A 117 1.25 25.27 6.05
C SER A 117 0.53 23.95 6.18
N LEU A 118 1.26 22.83 6.17
CA LEU A 118 0.73 21.55 6.61
C LEU A 118 0.68 21.53 8.14
N PRO A 119 -0.44 21.09 8.76
CA PRO A 119 -0.49 20.93 10.21
C PRO A 119 0.58 19.93 10.64
N LEU A 120 1.46 20.36 11.55
CA LEU A 120 2.50 19.51 12.11
C LEU A 120 1.85 18.40 12.94
N LEU A 121 2.03 17.14 12.50
CA LEU A 121 1.48 15.97 13.19
C LEU A 121 2.30 15.68 14.45
N LEU A 122 2.11 16.45 15.52
CA LEU A 122 2.81 16.22 16.79
C LEU A 122 2.16 15.08 17.57
N HIS A 123 2.96 14.35 18.36
CA HIS A 123 2.42 13.38 19.32
C HIS A 123 1.50 14.10 20.33
N PRO A 124 0.29 13.58 20.67
CA PRO A 124 -0.67 14.27 21.52
C PRO A 124 -0.12 14.72 22.87
N TYR A 125 0.70 13.88 23.52
CA TYR A 125 1.43 14.23 24.74
C TYR A 125 2.33 15.47 24.57
N ALA A 126 3.15 15.48 23.51
CA ALA A 126 4.02 16.60 23.21
C ALA A 126 3.21 17.86 22.87
N GLN A 127 2.09 17.70 22.15
CA GLN A 127 1.22 18.82 21.78
C GLN A 127 0.63 19.50 23.03
N LYS A 128 0.15 18.70 23.98
CA LYS A 128 -0.37 19.19 25.27
C LYS A 128 0.71 19.95 26.05
N LYS A 129 1.90 19.37 26.20
CA LYS A 129 3.01 20.03 26.90
C LYS A 129 3.49 21.30 26.17
N MET A 130 3.58 21.30 24.84
CA MET A 130 3.93 22.49 24.06
C MET A 130 2.91 23.61 24.24
N SER A 131 1.62 23.27 24.27
CA SER A 131 0.52 24.22 24.54
C SER A 131 0.64 24.83 25.93
N ASN A 132 1.05 24.03 26.92
CA ASN A 132 1.31 24.47 28.30
C ASN A 132 2.67 25.18 28.49
N ARG A 133 3.49 25.29 27.43
CA ARG A 133 4.87 25.80 27.49
C ARG A 133 5.78 25.02 28.47
N ASP A 134 5.47 23.73 28.66
CA ASP A 134 6.26 22.81 29.47
C ASP A 134 7.46 22.25 28.69
N TYR A 135 8.44 21.74 29.43
CA TYR A 135 9.56 21.00 28.86
C TYR A 135 9.07 19.71 28.18
N VAL A 136 9.39 19.57 26.89
CA VAL A 136 9.11 18.40 26.05
C VAL A 136 10.41 17.85 25.54
N GLU A 137 10.69 16.58 25.77
CA GLU A 137 11.86 15.86 25.28
C GLU A 137 12.00 16.00 23.75
N MET A 138 13.21 16.27 23.27
CA MET A 138 13.47 16.54 21.86
C MET A 138 13.14 15.33 20.97
N TRP A 139 13.16 14.13 21.55
CA TRP A 139 12.76 12.89 20.89
C TRP A 139 11.36 12.97 20.25
N TYR A 140 10.40 13.70 20.83
CA TYR A 140 9.04 13.82 20.28
C TYR A 140 8.97 14.56 18.94
N PHE A 141 10.04 15.26 18.56
CA PHE A 141 10.14 15.98 17.30
C PHE A 141 10.94 15.20 16.25
N THR A 142 11.34 13.96 16.57
CA THR A 142 12.05 13.07 15.64
C THR A 142 11.09 12.36 14.67
N PRO A 143 11.56 11.93 13.48
CA PRO A 143 10.78 11.11 12.56
C PRO A 143 10.23 9.83 13.19
N GLU A 144 10.94 9.25 14.15
CA GLU A 144 10.53 8.06 14.89
C GLU A 144 9.27 8.33 15.72
N ALA A 145 9.25 9.45 16.43
CA ALA A 145 8.09 9.88 17.21
C ALA A 145 6.90 10.25 16.32
N PHE A 146 7.13 10.82 15.14
CA PHE A 146 6.06 11.09 14.18
C PHE A 146 5.40 9.83 13.64
N LYS A 147 6.18 8.79 13.34
CA LYS A 147 5.64 7.47 12.96
C LYS A 147 4.87 6.82 14.09
N GLU A 148 5.22 7.11 15.35
CA GLU A 148 4.45 6.66 16.50
C GLU A 148 3.13 7.41 16.61
N ALA A 149 3.15 8.74 16.55
CA ALA A 149 1.97 9.58 16.60
C ALA A 149 0.95 9.23 15.49
N ASP A 150 1.41 8.94 14.28
CA ASP A 150 0.53 8.55 13.17
C ASP A 150 -0.13 7.18 13.38
N ARG A 151 0.61 6.23 13.97
CA ARG A 151 0.06 4.92 14.36
C ARG A 151 -0.99 5.06 15.45
N ASP A 152 -0.72 5.89 16.46
CA ASP A 152 -1.65 6.13 17.55
C ASP A 152 -2.91 6.84 17.06
N ARG A 153 -2.78 7.80 16.14
CA ARG A 153 -3.93 8.46 15.48
C ARG A 153 -4.78 7.48 14.67
N SER A 154 -4.15 6.62 13.87
CA SER A 154 -4.86 5.61 13.10
C SER A 154 -5.60 4.60 14.00
N THR A 155 -5.03 4.33 15.18
CA THR A 155 -5.64 3.44 16.19
C THR A 155 -6.73 4.15 17.01
N ALA A 156 -6.63 5.46 17.18
CA ALA A 156 -7.61 6.30 17.87
C ALA A 156 -8.95 6.36 17.11
N GLU A 157 -8.95 6.31 15.79
CA GLU A 157 -10.17 6.19 14.98
C GLU A 157 -10.91 4.85 15.22
N SER A 158 -10.23 3.84 15.79
CA SER A 158 -10.79 2.51 16.07
C SER A 158 -11.35 2.32 17.48
N ASN A 159 -11.62 3.40 18.25
CA ASN A 159 -12.21 3.34 19.61
C ASN A 159 -11.60 2.26 20.53
N ARG A 160 -10.27 2.17 20.58
CA ARG A 160 -9.57 1.23 21.48
C ARG A 160 -9.52 1.79 22.91
N PHE A 161 -9.78 0.94 23.89
CA PHE A 161 -9.56 1.24 25.31
C PHE A 161 -8.41 0.39 25.83
N GLU A 162 -7.53 0.99 26.62
CA GLU A 162 -6.42 0.29 27.28
C GLU A 162 -6.67 0.23 28.78
N LEU A 163 -6.48 -0.96 29.36
CA LEU A 163 -6.66 -1.21 30.79
C LEU A 163 -5.36 -0.86 31.52
N ALA A 164 -5.42 0.09 32.46
CA ALA A 164 -4.28 0.51 33.25
C ALA A 164 -4.43 0.06 34.71
N SER A 165 -3.42 -0.60 35.27
CA SER A 165 -3.33 -0.84 36.71
C SER A 165 -2.65 0.35 37.40
N SER A 166 -3.19 0.79 38.53
CA SER A 166 -2.51 1.72 39.43
C SER A 166 -1.69 0.91 40.44
N ASP A 167 -0.46 1.34 40.72
CA ASP A 167 0.45 0.59 41.60
C ASP A 167 -0.01 0.56 43.08
N ASP A 168 -0.89 1.50 43.48
CA ASP A 168 -1.36 1.65 44.88
C ASP A 168 -2.77 1.10 45.13
N SER A 169 -3.48 0.63 44.10
CA SER A 169 -4.80 0.02 44.28
C SER A 169 -5.04 -1.03 43.21
N GLN A 170 -5.66 -2.14 43.60
CA GLN A 170 -6.09 -3.23 42.71
C GLN A 170 -7.26 -2.81 41.78
N ALA A 171 -7.32 -1.53 41.42
CA ALA A 171 -8.29 -0.91 40.54
C ALA A 171 -7.69 -0.78 39.13
N PHE A 172 -8.39 -1.37 38.17
CA PHE A 172 -8.08 -1.22 36.76
C PHE A 172 -8.92 -0.07 36.18
N THR A 173 -8.27 0.92 35.58
CA THR A 173 -8.95 2.03 34.91
C THR A 173 -8.92 1.84 33.40
N LEU A 174 -10.09 1.90 32.75
CA LEU A 174 -10.21 1.97 31.30
C LEU A 174 -9.88 3.38 30.84
N LEU A 175 -8.78 3.53 30.11
CA LEU A 175 -8.40 4.79 29.49
C LEU A 175 -8.55 4.67 27.98
N GLY A 176 -9.25 5.64 27.36
CA GLY A 176 -9.30 5.72 25.91
C GLY A 176 -7.89 5.89 25.33
N THR A 177 -7.58 5.24 24.21
CA THR A 177 -6.24 5.30 23.58
C THR A 177 -5.83 6.68 23.06
N HIS A 178 -6.68 7.72 23.20
CA HIS A 178 -6.30 9.14 23.03
C HIS A 178 -5.32 9.65 24.09
N SER A 179 -4.62 8.74 24.74
CA SER A 179 -3.90 8.98 25.96
C SER A 179 -2.79 9.98 25.72
N THR A 180 -2.85 11.09 26.46
CA THR A 180 -1.74 12.00 26.70
C THR A 180 -0.66 11.32 27.55
N ARG A 181 -0.36 10.05 27.29
CA ARG A 181 0.70 9.29 27.95
C ARG A 181 2.01 9.57 27.23
N PRO A 182 3.11 9.67 27.98
CA PRO A 182 4.42 9.66 27.37
C PRO A 182 4.66 8.31 26.67
N SER A 183 5.35 8.35 25.52
CA SER A 183 5.82 7.15 24.83
C SER A 183 6.85 6.43 25.70
N SER A 184 6.80 5.09 25.72
CA SER A 184 7.81 4.26 26.39
C SER A 184 9.18 4.28 25.68
N LYS A 185 9.23 4.80 24.44
CA LYS A 185 10.46 4.94 23.65
C LYS A 185 11.10 6.30 23.76
N VAL A 186 10.52 7.19 24.58
CA VAL A 186 11.07 8.53 24.78
C VAL A 186 12.50 8.43 25.29
N LYS A 187 13.41 9.12 24.61
CA LYS A 187 14.78 9.30 25.06
C LYS A 187 14.91 10.66 25.74
N PRO A 188 15.57 10.75 26.89
CA PRO A 188 15.94 12.04 27.45
C PRO A 188 16.90 12.74 26.49
N ASP A 189 16.95 14.06 26.53
CA ASP A 189 17.77 14.85 25.62
C ASP A 189 19.26 14.53 25.75
N GLU A 190 19.70 14.20 26.97
CA GLU A 190 21.06 13.84 27.31
C GLU A 190 21.54 12.57 26.59
N ASP A 191 20.60 11.70 26.19
CA ASP A 191 20.88 10.45 25.46
C ASP A 191 20.73 10.59 23.93
N LEU A 192 20.34 11.76 23.45
CA LEU A 192 20.20 12.00 22.00
C LEU A 192 21.55 12.30 21.35
N SER A 193 21.76 11.74 20.16
CA SER A 193 22.90 12.14 19.34
C SER A 193 22.69 13.53 18.75
N TRP A 194 23.77 14.23 18.42
CA TRP A 194 23.65 15.52 17.72
C TRP A 194 22.86 15.40 16.41
N ALA A 195 23.02 14.29 15.68
CA ALA A 195 22.25 14.02 14.47
C ALA A 195 20.74 13.92 14.72
N ASP A 196 20.32 13.36 15.86
CA ASP A 196 18.91 13.29 16.25
C ASP A 196 18.36 14.68 16.59
N VAL A 197 19.13 15.48 17.34
CA VAL A 197 18.80 16.89 17.63
C VAL A 197 18.66 17.69 16.33
N GLN A 198 19.57 17.51 15.37
CA GLN A 198 19.53 18.17 14.06
C GLN A 198 18.26 17.83 13.27
N ARG A 199 17.79 16.58 13.32
CA ARG A 199 16.53 16.17 12.67
C ARG A 199 15.32 16.73 13.39
N ALA A 200 15.38 16.83 14.72
CA ALA A 200 14.27 17.23 15.56
C ALA A 200 14.05 18.75 15.64
N LYS A 201 15.10 19.57 15.52
CA LYS A 201 15.03 21.02 15.75
C LYS A 201 14.02 21.75 14.86
N SER A 202 13.91 21.39 13.59
CA SER A 202 12.99 22.06 12.65
C SER A 202 11.53 21.82 13.03
N ALA A 203 11.21 20.58 13.43
CA ALA A 203 9.91 20.22 13.96
C ALA A 203 9.62 20.90 15.30
N PHE A 204 10.61 20.99 16.20
CA PHE A 204 10.47 21.74 17.45
C PHE A 204 10.17 23.22 17.22
N LEU A 205 10.93 23.89 16.33
CA LEU A 205 10.69 25.29 15.98
C LEU A 205 9.30 25.50 15.35
N GLY A 206 8.88 24.58 14.47
CA GLY A 206 7.55 24.57 13.88
C GLY A 206 6.41 24.33 14.88
N ALA A 207 6.71 23.76 16.05
CA ALA A 207 5.74 23.52 17.13
C ALA A 207 5.64 24.66 18.14
N LEU A 208 6.58 25.62 18.15
CA LEU A 208 6.52 26.77 19.06
C LEU A 208 5.25 27.63 18.89
N PRO A 209 4.72 27.88 17.68
CA PRO A 209 3.46 28.62 17.52
C PRO A 209 2.28 27.99 18.27
N THR A 210 2.25 26.66 18.43
CA THR A 210 1.19 25.94 19.18
C THR A 210 1.12 26.36 20.65
N GLY A 211 2.26 26.74 21.26
CA GLY A 211 2.30 27.27 22.62
C GLY A 211 2.08 28.78 22.71
N GLY A 212 1.77 29.45 21.59
CA GLY A 212 1.62 30.91 21.54
C GLY A 212 2.88 31.65 21.97
N TYR A 213 4.07 31.13 21.65
CA TYR A 213 5.32 31.79 21.99
C TYR A 213 5.48 33.09 21.18
N PRO A 214 5.80 34.23 21.84
CA PRO A 214 6.11 35.47 21.12
C PRO A 214 7.27 35.30 20.14
N ALA A 215 7.26 36.06 19.04
CA ALA A 215 8.25 35.96 17.96
C ALA A 215 9.71 36.07 18.47
N LYS A 216 9.98 36.88 19.50
CA LYS A 216 11.31 37.00 20.12
C LYS A 216 11.84 35.66 20.67
N PHE A 217 10.98 34.81 21.23
CA PHE A 217 11.39 33.50 21.75
C PHE A 217 11.63 32.50 20.63
N VAL A 218 10.81 32.54 19.58
CA VAL A 218 11.02 31.73 18.38
C VAL A 218 12.37 32.09 17.74
N GLN A 219 12.67 33.39 17.63
CA GLN A 219 13.95 33.88 17.14
C GLN A 219 15.11 33.45 18.04
N MET A 220 14.98 33.57 19.36
CA MET A 220 15.98 33.10 20.33
C MET A 220 16.32 31.61 20.13
N PHE A 221 15.31 30.74 20.04
CA PHE A 221 15.53 29.32 19.78
C PHE A 221 16.16 29.07 18.41
N ALA A 222 15.72 29.79 17.36
CA ALA A 222 16.30 29.66 16.03
C ALA A 222 17.79 30.08 16.01
N SER A 223 18.13 31.20 16.66
CA SER A 223 19.50 31.68 16.81
C SER A 223 20.34 30.73 17.65
N PHE A 224 19.80 30.14 18.71
CA PHE A 224 20.47 29.10 19.49
C PHE A 224 20.89 27.92 18.62
N TYR A 225 19.96 27.36 17.83
CA TYR A 225 20.29 26.26 16.93
C TYR A 225 21.31 26.66 15.86
N ALA A 226 21.16 27.83 15.25
CA ALA A 226 22.12 28.32 14.27
C ALA A 226 23.53 28.47 14.87
N ASN A 227 23.63 29.00 16.09
CA ASN A 227 24.91 29.17 16.78
C ASN A 227 25.55 27.83 17.14
N LEU A 228 24.76 26.81 17.52
CA LEU A 228 25.26 25.46 17.73
C LEU A 228 25.73 24.79 16.42
N ASP A 229 24.97 24.95 15.33
CA ASP A 229 25.32 24.39 14.01
C ASP A 229 26.66 24.90 13.48
N MET A 230 26.96 26.17 13.77
CA MET A 230 28.18 26.84 13.33
C MET A 230 29.31 26.78 14.37
N HIS A 231 29.07 26.12 15.51
CA HIS A 231 30.02 26.16 16.62
C HIS A 231 31.32 25.42 16.29
N ALA A 232 32.47 26.01 16.63
CA ALA A 232 33.79 25.45 16.32
C ALA A 232 34.03 24.06 16.96
N GLU A 233 33.30 23.74 18.03
CA GLU A 233 33.39 22.44 18.71
C GLU A 233 33.03 21.27 17.81
N LEU A 234 32.09 21.44 16.87
CA LEU A 234 31.67 20.37 15.96
C LEU A 234 32.81 19.90 15.03
N ARG A 235 33.89 20.68 14.89
CA ARG A 235 35.08 20.31 14.12
C ARG A 235 36.08 19.46 14.91
N LYS A 236 35.88 19.31 16.23
CA LYS A 236 36.75 18.52 17.10
C LYS A 236 36.28 17.07 17.20
N VAL A 237 37.21 16.17 17.51
CA VAL A 237 36.90 14.76 17.77
C VAL A 237 35.98 14.65 18.98
N GLY A 238 34.81 14.03 18.82
CA GLY A 238 33.79 13.91 19.86
C GLY A 238 33.02 15.21 20.17
N GLY A 239 33.21 16.26 19.37
CA GLY A 239 32.55 17.55 19.58
C GLY A 239 31.04 17.51 19.37
N ASP A 240 30.55 16.55 18.58
CA ASP A 240 29.13 16.25 18.43
C ASP A 240 28.46 15.83 19.75
N ARG A 241 29.11 14.96 20.52
CA ARG A 241 28.63 14.54 21.85
C ARG A 241 28.64 15.68 22.86
N VAL A 242 29.68 16.51 22.83
CA VAL A 242 29.77 17.70 23.69
C VAL A 242 28.64 18.68 23.39
N ILE A 243 28.39 18.97 22.11
CA ILE A 243 27.33 19.89 21.69
C ILE A 243 25.93 19.32 21.98
N ALA A 244 25.73 18.02 21.80
CA ALA A 244 24.46 17.36 22.17
C ALA A 244 24.20 17.45 23.68
N LEU A 245 25.20 17.19 24.52
CA LEU A 245 25.08 17.31 25.97
C LEU A 245 24.83 18.76 26.42
N TYR A 246 25.56 19.72 25.83
CA TYR A 246 25.35 21.14 26.08
C TYR A 246 23.93 21.58 25.70
N HIS A 247 23.45 21.14 24.52
CA HIS A 247 22.07 21.39 24.08
C HIS A 247 21.05 20.88 25.10
N ALA A 248 21.18 19.64 25.55
CA ALA A 248 20.28 19.02 26.51
C ALA A 248 20.22 19.83 27.83
N LYS A 249 21.38 20.15 28.40
CA LYS A 249 21.49 20.92 29.65
C LYS A 249 20.89 22.31 29.52
N MET A 250 21.28 23.07 28.48
CA MET A 250 20.84 24.45 28.29
C MET A 250 19.34 24.54 28.03
N ARG A 251 18.80 23.64 27.20
CA ARG A 251 17.36 23.62 26.92
C ARG A 251 16.57 23.31 28.17
N ARG A 252 16.97 22.28 28.94
CA ARG A 252 16.32 21.92 30.21
C ARG A 252 16.40 23.06 31.23
N ALA A 253 17.58 23.66 31.41
CA ALA A 253 17.78 24.79 32.30
C ALA A 253 16.87 25.97 31.93
N TRP A 254 16.75 26.29 30.64
CA TRP A 254 15.87 27.38 30.22
C TRP A 254 14.41 27.16 30.57
N PHE A 255 13.88 25.95 30.33
CA PHE A 255 12.48 25.67 30.69
C PHE A 255 12.26 25.76 32.22
N MET A 256 13.25 25.39 33.02
CA MET A 256 13.19 25.54 34.48
C MET A 256 13.23 27.00 34.91
N GLU A 257 14.15 27.81 34.39
CA GLU A 257 14.26 29.24 34.69
C GLU A 257 13.06 30.04 34.17
N ASN A 258 12.50 29.66 33.02
CA ASN A 258 11.28 30.25 32.48
C ASN A 258 10.07 30.00 33.40
N LYS A 259 9.98 28.81 34.03
CA LYS A 259 8.96 28.53 35.06
C LYS A 259 9.13 29.41 36.31
N GLN A 260 10.37 29.79 36.62
CA GLN A 260 10.70 30.72 37.71
C GLN A 260 10.57 32.20 37.29
N GLN A 261 10.08 32.49 36.09
CA GLN A 261 9.92 33.83 35.52
C GLN A 261 11.25 34.58 35.34
N ARG A 262 12.36 33.85 35.15
CA ARG A 262 13.69 34.41 34.89
C ARG A 262 14.30 33.86 33.59
N PRO A 263 13.61 33.97 32.45
CA PRO A 263 14.15 33.45 31.19
C PRO A 263 15.43 34.19 30.81
N PHE A 264 16.43 33.44 30.39
CA PHE A 264 17.65 33.97 29.80
C PHE A 264 17.67 33.72 28.28
N ASP A 265 18.59 34.37 27.58
CA ASP A 265 18.75 34.22 26.14
C ASP A 265 19.60 32.97 25.82
N LEU A 266 19.00 31.94 25.20
CA LEU A 266 19.74 30.75 24.77
C LEU A 266 20.69 31.00 23.62
N ALA A 267 20.47 32.04 22.81
CA ALA A 267 21.32 32.30 21.66
C ALA A 267 22.76 32.61 22.09
N VAL A 268 22.95 33.12 23.30
CA VAL A 268 24.27 33.36 23.89
C VAL A 268 24.85 32.05 24.40
N ILE A 269 25.93 31.58 23.78
CA ILE A 269 26.59 30.33 24.17
C ILE A 269 27.40 30.55 25.46
N ALA A 270 26.99 29.86 26.52
CA ALA A 270 27.68 29.85 27.80
C ALA A 270 28.93 28.98 27.71
N ASN A 271 30.08 29.60 27.44
CA ASN A 271 31.34 28.89 27.27
C ASN A 271 31.76 28.09 28.50
N GLU A 272 31.40 28.54 29.71
CA GLU A 272 31.68 27.82 30.96
C GLU A 272 30.97 26.46 31.00
N ILE A 273 29.66 26.44 30.77
CA ILE A 273 28.86 25.21 30.70
C ILE A 273 29.34 24.31 29.55
N LEU A 274 29.75 24.90 28.43
CA LEU A 274 30.32 24.13 27.33
C LEU A 274 31.66 23.47 27.72
N GLN A 275 32.51 24.12 28.52
CA GLN A 275 33.72 23.50 29.06
C GLN A 275 33.37 22.36 30.00
N GLU A 276 32.40 22.54 30.90
CA GLU A 276 31.95 21.47 31.79
C GLU A 276 31.46 20.24 31.00
N CYS A 277 30.71 20.45 29.91
CA CYS A 277 30.31 19.37 29.01
C CYS A 277 31.51 18.67 28.36
N ARG A 278 32.58 19.39 28.01
CA ARG A 278 33.81 18.76 27.47
C ARG A 278 34.47 17.86 28.51
N ASP A 279 34.58 18.34 29.73
CA ASP A 279 35.21 17.61 30.82
C ASP A 279 34.40 16.37 31.19
N GLU A 280 33.07 16.48 31.23
CA GLU A 280 32.18 15.33 31.47
C GLU A 280 32.31 14.26 30.38
N ILE A 281 32.33 14.63 29.10
CA ILE A 281 32.52 13.66 28.00
C ILE A 281 33.90 13.00 28.09
N ARG A 282 34.95 13.77 28.42
CA ARG A 282 36.30 13.24 28.61
C ARG A 282 36.37 12.23 29.75
N ASP A 283 35.71 12.53 30.86
CA ASP A 283 35.62 11.63 32.02
C ASP A 283 34.85 10.35 31.68
N LEU A 284 33.76 10.46 30.91
CA LEU A 284 33.00 9.30 30.43
C LEU A 284 33.85 8.41 29.52
N ASP A 285 34.62 9.02 28.62
CA ASP A 285 35.51 8.28 27.71
C ASP A 285 36.65 7.61 28.47
N HIS A 286 37.23 8.30 29.46
CA HIS A 286 38.24 7.73 30.33
C HIS A 286 37.68 6.55 31.15
N LYS A 287 36.50 6.70 31.76
CA LYS A 287 35.82 5.62 32.50
C LYS A 287 35.50 4.43 31.60
N LYS A 288 35.09 4.68 30.36
CA LYS A 288 34.81 3.62 29.37
C LYS A 288 36.09 2.87 29.00
N ALA A 289 37.17 3.58 28.69
CA ALA A 289 38.46 2.97 28.38
C ALA A 289 38.99 2.08 29.53
N LEU A 290 38.84 2.53 30.78
CA LEU A 290 39.20 1.73 31.96
C LEU A 290 38.34 0.46 32.09
N LYS A 291 37.03 0.55 31.83
CA LYS A 291 36.13 -0.62 31.83
C LYS A 291 36.50 -1.61 30.74
N ASP A 292 36.79 -1.13 29.53
CA ASP A 292 37.18 -1.98 28.40
C ASP A 292 38.50 -2.69 28.68
N LEU A 293 39.48 -1.99 29.28
CA LEU A 293 40.75 -2.57 29.70
C LEU A 293 40.56 -3.63 30.79
N ASN A 294 39.78 -3.33 31.84
CA ASN A 294 39.48 -4.29 32.91
C ASN A 294 38.74 -5.54 32.37
N THR A 295 37.86 -5.36 31.40
CA THR A 295 37.15 -6.46 30.74
C THR A 295 38.11 -7.33 29.93
N ALA A 296 39.00 -6.71 29.14
CA ALA A 296 40.02 -7.42 28.37
C ALA A 296 41.00 -8.18 29.27
N THR A 297 41.46 -7.56 30.36
CA THR A 297 42.31 -8.23 31.36
C THR A 297 41.59 -9.41 32.00
N SER A 298 40.30 -9.28 32.33
CA SER A 298 39.51 -10.38 32.92
C SER A 298 39.31 -11.55 31.95
N LEU A 299 39.17 -11.29 30.65
CA LEU A 299 39.08 -12.32 29.61
C LEU A 299 40.40 -13.08 29.44
N LEU A 300 41.54 -12.38 29.51
CA LEU A 300 42.86 -13.02 29.46
C LEU A 300 43.13 -13.91 30.68
N HIS A 301 42.61 -13.56 31.85
CA HIS A 301 42.75 -14.38 33.07
C HIS A 301 41.81 -15.60 33.11
N ARG A 302 40.76 -15.67 32.27
CA ARG A 302 39.84 -16.82 32.21
C ARG A 302 40.31 -17.96 31.31
N HIS A 303 41.37 -17.80 30.52
CA HIS A 303 41.99 -18.87 29.73
C HIS A 303 43.48 -19.07 30.05
N PRO A 304 43.83 -19.61 31.23
CA PRO A 304 45.15 -20.17 31.42
C PRO A 304 45.16 -21.61 30.86
N GLY A 305 45.71 -21.78 29.65
CA GLY A 305 46.23 -23.08 29.22
C GLY A 305 45.49 -23.78 28.09
N THR A 306 45.95 -23.56 26.86
CA THR A 306 46.38 -24.66 25.98
C THR A 306 47.26 -24.08 24.88
N LEU A 307 48.56 -23.94 25.16
CA LEU A 307 49.58 -23.90 24.12
C LEU A 307 50.11 -25.33 23.96
N PRO A 308 50.05 -25.95 22.77
CA PRO A 308 50.74 -27.21 22.55
C PRO A 308 52.26 -26.96 22.52
N ALA A 309 52.97 -27.80 23.26
CA ALA A 309 54.41 -27.78 23.42
C ALA A 309 55.15 -28.09 22.10
N ASN A 310 56.18 -27.29 21.85
CA ASN A 310 57.44 -27.57 21.16
C ASN A 310 57.54 -28.83 20.27
N THR A 311 57.85 -28.60 19.00
CA THR A 311 58.82 -29.43 18.26
C THR A 311 60.00 -28.54 17.85
N VAL A 312 61.17 -28.91 18.38
CA VAL A 312 62.49 -28.36 18.09
C VAL A 312 62.92 -28.82 16.69
N GLY A 313 63.41 -27.90 15.87
CA GLY A 313 64.04 -28.18 14.58
C GLY A 313 64.80 -26.95 14.04
N SER A 314 66.11 -27.10 13.96
CA SER A 314 67.16 -26.07 13.76
C SER A 314 67.25 -25.47 12.32
N PRO A 315 68.18 -24.54 12.03
CA PRO A 315 67.94 -23.34 11.22
C PRO A 315 68.36 -23.48 9.74
N GLN A 316 67.64 -22.80 8.84
CA GLN A 316 68.15 -22.53 7.48
C GLN A 316 67.81 -21.12 6.99
N ALA A 317 68.88 -20.43 6.61
CA ALA A 317 69.04 -19.57 5.44
C ALA A 317 68.09 -18.37 5.24
N ARG A 318 68.69 -17.20 5.50
CA ARG A 318 68.42 -15.88 4.91
C ARG A 318 67.66 -15.91 3.57
N LYS A 319 66.52 -15.22 3.52
CA LYS A 319 66.02 -14.56 2.30
C LYS A 319 65.57 -13.13 2.61
N ALA A 320 65.88 -12.27 1.66
CA ALA A 320 65.95 -10.83 1.76
C ALA A 320 64.59 -10.15 2.00
N PHE A 321 64.66 -9.02 2.71
CA PHE A 321 63.62 -8.00 2.77
C PHE A 321 63.28 -7.47 1.37
N PRO A 322 62.00 -7.36 0.99
CA PRO A 322 61.59 -6.44 -0.06
C PRO A 322 61.38 -5.05 0.56
N GLN A 323 62.12 -4.07 0.05
CA GLN A 323 61.88 -2.65 0.33
C GLN A 323 60.49 -2.22 -0.17
N PRO A 324 59.78 -1.33 0.54
CA PRO A 324 58.62 -0.67 -0.01
C PRO A 324 59.05 0.41 -1.01
N HIS A 325 58.66 0.22 -2.27
CA HIS A 325 58.77 1.21 -3.34
C HIS A 325 58.09 2.52 -2.93
N ARG A 326 58.90 3.58 -2.77
CA ARG A 326 58.48 4.98 -2.87
C ARG A 326 57.88 5.22 -4.25
N LYS A 327 56.55 5.38 -4.34
CA LYS A 327 55.91 6.00 -5.50
C LYS A 327 55.89 7.51 -5.30
N SER A 328 56.69 8.20 -6.10
CA SER A 328 56.67 9.65 -6.29
C SER A 328 55.37 10.04 -6.98
N HIS A 329 54.49 10.76 -6.27
CA HIS A 329 53.40 11.49 -6.92
C HIS A 329 53.98 12.73 -7.59
N ARG A 330 54.10 12.67 -8.93
CA ARG A 330 54.23 13.85 -9.78
C ARG A 330 52.97 14.69 -9.65
N THR A 331 53.17 15.93 -9.25
CA THR A 331 52.25 17.06 -9.41
C THR A 331 51.98 17.28 -10.89
N ASN A 332 50.72 17.21 -11.31
CA ASN A 332 50.26 17.82 -12.56
C ASN A 332 49.13 18.80 -12.20
N PRO A 333 49.21 20.07 -12.63
CA PRO A 333 48.28 21.11 -12.22
C PRO A 333 47.01 21.06 -13.08
N TYR A 334 45.84 21.01 -12.43
CA TYR A 334 44.58 21.33 -13.10
C TYR A 334 44.40 22.86 -13.15
N PRO A 335 43.83 23.41 -14.24
CA PRO A 335 43.52 24.82 -14.38
C PRO A 335 42.28 25.21 -13.54
N PRO A 336 42.10 26.51 -13.23
CA PRO A 336 41.10 26.97 -12.28
C PRO A 336 39.65 26.91 -12.82
N PRO A 337 38.65 26.92 -11.92
CA PRO A 337 37.23 26.91 -12.29
C PRO A 337 36.78 28.27 -12.83
N LYS A 338 35.93 28.24 -13.86
CA LYS A 338 35.22 29.42 -14.36
C LYS A 338 34.04 29.72 -13.45
N PHE A 339 33.92 30.97 -13.01
CA PHE A 339 32.74 31.50 -12.34
C PHE A 339 31.59 31.70 -13.36
N PRO A 340 30.31 31.57 -12.95
CA PRO A 340 29.16 31.95 -13.76
C PRO A 340 28.75 33.42 -13.51
N ASP A 341 28.44 34.16 -14.57
CA ASP A 341 27.67 35.41 -14.49
C ASP A 341 26.16 35.13 -14.51
N PRO A 342 25.31 35.99 -13.91
CA PRO A 342 23.86 35.82 -13.80
C PRO A 342 23.10 36.68 -14.86
N PRO A 343 21.75 36.79 -14.80
CA PRO A 343 20.82 36.14 -15.70
C PRO A 343 20.23 37.06 -16.78
N ALA A 344 19.84 36.49 -17.92
CA ALA A 344 18.89 37.10 -18.84
C ALA A 344 17.66 36.19 -19.00
N GLN A 345 16.48 36.74 -18.72
CA GLN A 345 15.16 36.16 -18.99
C GLN A 345 14.80 36.26 -20.50
N PRO A 346 13.55 35.95 -20.91
CA PRO A 346 12.96 34.62 -21.03
C PRO A 346 12.59 34.34 -22.50
N SER A 347 12.85 33.14 -23.01
CA SER A 347 12.32 32.71 -24.31
C SER A 347 11.33 31.55 -24.14
N THR A 348 10.13 31.87 -24.58
CA THR A 348 9.01 31.05 -25.00
C THR A 348 9.34 29.71 -25.69
N GLU A 349 8.39 28.79 -25.53
CA GLU A 349 8.03 27.69 -26.44
C GLU A 349 8.90 26.41 -26.48
N PHE A 350 8.29 25.37 -25.90
CA PHE A 350 7.92 24.15 -26.62
C PHE A 350 9.06 23.28 -27.18
N GLN A 351 9.68 22.47 -26.32
CA GLN A 351 10.19 21.15 -26.73
C GLN A 351 10.27 20.18 -25.54
N ARG A 352 9.24 19.34 -25.43
CA ARG A 352 9.27 18.10 -24.65
C ARG A 352 10.24 17.13 -25.33
N SER A 353 11.38 16.82 -24.71
CA SER A 353 12.25 15.75 -25.17
C SER A 353 11.67 14.39 -24.78
N PHE A 354 10.85 13.83 -25.67
CA PHE A 354 10.59 12.38 -25.75
C PHE A 354 11.82 11.68 -26.32
N ARG A 355 12.79 11.33 -25.48
CA ARG A 355 13.86 10.38 -25.83
C ARG A 355 14.18 9.50 -24.65
N GLU A 356 13.30 8.53 -24.37
CA GLU A 356 13.62 7.32 -23.59
C GLU A 356 12.52 6.24 -23.70
N ALA A 357 11.92 6.09 -24.90
CA ALA A 357 10.82 5.13 -25.12
C ALA A 357 11.22 3.82 -25.84
N ASP A 358 12.50 3.63 -26.20
CA ASP A 358 12.95 2.43 -26.93
C ASP A 358 14.14 1.74 -26.22
N GLN A 359 13.95 1.36 -24.96
CA GLN A 359 14.74 0.26 -24.38
C GLN A 359 13.88 -1.00 -24.35
N PRO A 360 14.33 -2.13 -24.95
CA PRO A 360 13.62 -3.39 -24.82
C PRO A 360 13.52 -3.72 -23.33
N ARG A 361 12.27 -3.80 -22.83
CA ARG A 361 11.99 -4.19 -21.44
C ARG A 361 12.59 -5.58 -21.22
N LEU A 362 13.74 -5.65 -20.55
CA LEU A 362 14.32 -6.93 -20.14
C LEU A 362 13.27 -7.73 -19.37
N PRO A 363 13.13 -9.05 -19.64
CA PRO A 363 12.13 -9.88 -18.97
C PRO A 363 12.29 -9.76 -17.45
N ARG A 364 11.18 -9.52 -16.75
CA ARG A 364 11.21 -9.41 -15.28
C ARG A 364 11.40 -10.79 -14.67
N CYS A 365 12.42 -10.95 -13.85
CA CYS A 365 12.63 -12.19 -13.11
C CYS A 365 11.53 -12.36 -12.04
N HIS A 366 10.63 -13.32 -12.23
CA HIS A 366 9.49 -13.56 -11.31
C HIS A 366 9.93 -13.94 -9.88
N ARG A 367 11.17 -14.43 -9.70
CA ARG A 367 11.73 -14.78 -8.39
C ARG A 367 12.16 -13.57 -7.56
N CYS A 368 12.58 -12.46 -8.18
CA CYS A 368 13.14 -11.31 -7.47
C CYS A 368 12.45 -9.97 -7.75
N LEU A 369 11.52 -9.91 -8.71
CA LEU A 369 10.80 -8.70 -9.10
C LEU A 369 11.70 -7.49 -9.41
N CYS A 370 12.86 -7.74 -10.03
CA CYS A 370 13.81 -6.70 -10.47
C CYS A 370 14.50 -5.89 -9.36
N ARG A 371 14.63 -6.43 -8.14
CA ARG A 371 15.44 -5.77 -7.10
C ARG A 371 16.95 -5.74 -7.42
N ASP A 372 17.44 -6.72 -8.18
CA ASP A 372 18.86 -6.84 -8.55
C ASP A 372 19.02 -6.97 -10.07
N LYS A 373 20.00 -6.28 -10.67
CA LYS A 373 20.34 -6.43 -12.10
C LYS A 373 21.11 -7.75 -12.32
N HIS A 374 20.43 -8.78 -12.83
CA HIS A 374 21.06 -10.05 -13.20
C HIS A 374 20.38 -10.70 -14.41
N ASP A 375 21.05 -11.67 -15.01
CA ASP A 375 20.48 -12.53 -16.06
C ASP A 375 19.40 -13.45 -15.46
N VAL A 376 18.16 -13.29 -15.93
CA VAL A 376 16.98 -14.07 -15.50
C VAL A 376 17.23 -15.58 -15.59
N ARG A 377 18.01 -16.03 -16.59
CA ARG A 377 18.32 -17.45 -16.79
C ARG A 377 19.24 -18.04 -15.73
N ARG A 378 19.94 -17.19 -14.95
CA ARG A 378 20.88 -17.60 -13.90
C ARG A 378 20.40 -17.26 -12.48
N CYS A 379 19.12 -16.96 -12.29
CA CYS A 379 18.59 -16.63 -10.97
C CYS A 379 18.59 -17.85 -10.03
N SER A 380 19.57 -17.91 -9.12
CA SER A 380 19.79 -18.99 -8.16
C SER A 380 19.01 -18.83 -6.84
N ARG A 381 18.08 -17.86 -6.74
CA ARG A 381 17.30 -17.70 -5.51
C ARG A 381 16.39 -18.91 -5.26
N PRO A 382 16.43 -19.51 -4.06
CA PRO A 382 15.66 -20.71 -3.74
C PRO A 382 14.17 -20.44 -3.50
N GLU A 383 13.78 -19.20 -3.20
CA GLU A 383 12.42 -18.85 -2.78
C GLU A 383 11.74 -17.91 -3.78
N ILE A 384 10.52 -18.26 -4.19
CA ILE A 384 9.59 -17.34 -4.87
C ILE A 384 8.94 -16.43 -3.84
N TRP A 385 8.69 -15.17 -4.21
CA TRP A 385 8.29 -14.08 -3.30
C TRP A 385 7.00 -14.37 -2.48
N ASN A 386 6.19 -15.35 -2.88
CA ASN A 386 5.02 -15.82 -2.13
C ASN A 386 5.35 -16.91 -1.08
N GLY A 387 6.61 -17.08 -0.68
CA GLY A 387 7.02 -17.93 0.44
C GLY A 387 6.82 -19.44 0.23
N LYS A 388 6.44 -19.87 -0.97
CA LYS A 388 6.31 -21.29 -1.31
C LYS A 388 7.65 -21.80 -1.84
N ARG A 389 8.26 -22.77 -1.14
CA ARG A 389 9.37 -23.53 -1.70
C ARG A 389 8.86 -24.36 -2.89
N LYS A 390 9.65 -24.43 -3.97
CA LYS A 390 9.44 -25.39 -5.04
C LYS A 390 10.05 -26.72 -4.68
#